data_AF-A0A3C0UFM2-F1
#
_entry.id   AF-A0A3C0UFM2-F1
#
_cell.length_a   1.000
_cell.length_b   1.000
_cell.length_c   1.000
_cell.angle_alpha   90.00
_cell.angle_beta   90.00
_cell.angle_gamma   90.00
#
_symmetry.space_group_name_H-M   'P 1'
#
loop_
_entity.id
_entity.type
_entity.pdbx_description
1 polymer ?
#
loop_
_entity_poly.entity_id
_entity_poly.type
_entity_poly.pdbx_seq_one_letter_code
_entity_poly.pdbx_strand_id
1 'polypeptide(L)'
;MFAEDLPPYLLPLQCAAALPENPPYWQGRSLKDIIKEAEKNIIRKVLACNHGNRMKTARDLAISRRALQYKIEEYSLAGANEES
;
A
#
# COMPACT_ATOMS: atom_id res chain seq x y z
N MET A 1 36.12 13.85 -4.82
CA MET A 1 35.66 14.09 -3.43
C MET A 1 34.89 12.85 -3.03
N PHE A 2 35.46 12.09 -2.11
CA PHE A 2 35.37 10.63 -2.04
C PHE A 2 35.07 10.22 -0.61
N ALA A 3 34.04 9.39 -0.40
CA ALA A 3 33.81 8.37 0.64
C ALA A 3 34.18 8.58 2.14
N GLU A 4 35.14 9.41 2.51
CA GLU A 4 35.74 9.57 3.85
C GLU A 4 34.95 10.51 4.77
N ASP A 5 34.16 11.44 4.21
CA ASP A 5 33.29 12.35 4.98
C ASP A 5 31.93 11.72 5.34
N LEU A 6 31.74 10.43 5.06
CA LEU A 6 30.48 9.75 5.36
C LEU A 6 30.43 9.44 6.87
N PRO A 7 29.50 10.02 7.63
CA PRO A 7 29.46 9.83 9.06
C PRO A 7 29.32 8.34 9.42
N PRO A 8 29.89 7.89 10.55
CA PRO A 8 30.08 6.48 10.87
C PRO A 8 28.77 5.67 10.97
N TYR A 9 27.63 6.33 11.17
CA TYR A 9 26.29 5.70 11.17
C TYR A 9 25.69 5.50 9.77
N LEU A 10 26.27 6.13 8.74
CA LEU A 10 25.93 5.93 7.33
C LEU A 10 26.91 4.98 6.62
N LEU A 11 27.98 4.53 7.32
CA LEU A 11 28.75 3.38 6.85
C LEU A 11 27.74 2.25 6.65
N PRO A 12 27.73 1.60 5.47
CA PRO A 12 26.78 0.54 5.21
C PRO A 12 27.02 -0.53 6.27
N LEU A 13 26.11 -0.62 7.25
CA LEU A 13 25.86 -1.84 7.98
C LEU A 13 25.86 -2.91 6.91
N GLN A 14 26.81 -3.85 6.96
CA GLN A 14 26.88 -4.96 6.02
C GLN A 14 25.45 -5.49 5.86
N CYS A 15 24.81 -5.10 4.75
CA CYS A 15 23.46 -5.52 4.42
C CYS A 15 23.60 -6.93 3.87
N ALA A 16 24.07 -7.82 4.74
CA ALA A 16 24.00 -9.25 4.60
C ALA A 16 22.64 -9.69 5.17
N ALA A 17 21.57 -9.02 4.78
CA ALA A 17 20.25 -9.59 4.86
C ALA A 17 20.06 -10.35 3.55
N ALA A 18 20.04 -11.68 3.64
CA ALA A 18 19.67 -12.58 2.56
C ALA A 18 18.60 -11.92 1.69
N LEU A 19 18.96 -11.62 0.43
CA LEU A 19 17.99 -11.10 -0.53
C LEU A 19 16.83 -12.11 -0.54
N PRO A 20 15.58 -11.69 -0.33
CA PRO A 20 14.46 -12.60 -0.48
C PRO A 20 14.58 -13.24 -1.88
N GLU A 21 14.43 -14.57 -1.97
CA GLU A 21 14.53 -15.29 -3.25
C GLU A 21 13.49 -14.86 -4.29
N ASN A 22 12.57 -13.96 -3.90
CA ASN A 22 11.65 -13.29 -4.81
C ASN A 22 12.16 -11.91 -5.24
N PRO A 23 12.06 -11.59 -6.53
CA PRO A 23 12.35 -10.25 -7.01
C PRO A 23 11.47 -9.24 -6.25
N PRO A 24 12.02 -8.08 -5.87
CA PRO A 24 11.26 -7.06 -5.17
C PRO A 24 10.01 -6.67 -5.96
N TYR A 25 8.88 -6.49 -5.26
CA TYR A 25 7.55 -6.30 -5.86
C TYR A 25 7.43 -5.08 -6.79
N TRP A 26 8.36 -4.13 -6.73
CA TRP A 26 8.42 -2.95 -7.60
C TRP A 26 9.09 -3.21 -8.96
N GLN A 27 9.78 -4.33 -9.13
CA GLN A 27 10.56 -4.59 -10.33
C GLN A 27 9.64 -4.77 -11.55
N GLY A 28 9.84 -3.94 -12.57
CA GLY A 28 9.00 -3.94 -13.78
C GLY A 28 7.63 -3.28 -13.63
N ARG A 29 7.34 -2.62 -12.49
CA ARG A 29 6.08 -1.88 -12.27
C ARG A 29 6.32 -0.39 -12.19
N SER A 30 5.35 0.40 -12.65
CA SER A 30 5.43 1.86 -12.46
C SER A 30 5.09 2.23 -11.02
N LEU A 31 5.61 3.37 -10.54
CA LEU A 31 5.24 3.91 -9.24
C LEU A 31 3.73 4.09 -9.09
N LYS A 32 3.05 4.48 -10.19
CA LYS A 32 1.60 4.65 -10.23
C LYS A 32 0.87 3.34 -9.93
N ASP A 33 1.34 2.23 -10.50
CA ASP A 33 0.73 0.90 -10.28
C ASP A 33 0.93 0.42 -8.85
N ILE A 34 2.13 0.63 -8.30
CA ILE A 34 2.45 0.27 -6.92
C ILE A 34 1.54 1.03 -5.94
N ILE A 35 1.36 2.33 -6.14
CA ILE A 35 0.49 3.16 -5.29
C ILE A 35 -0.96 2.68 -5.41
N LYS A 36 -1.45 2.41 -6.64
CA LYS A 36 -2.81 1.91 -6.86
C LYS A 36 -3.06 0.58 -6.17
N GLU A 37 -2.13 -0.37 -6.25
CA GLU A 37 -2.29 -1.66 -5.58
C GLU A 37 -2.23 -1.54 -4.06
N ALA A 38 -1.30 -0.74 -3.52
CA ALA A 38 -1.21 -0.48 -2.10
C ALA A 38 -2.53 0.13 -1.58
N GLU A 39 -3.04 1.14 -2.28
CA GLU A 39 -4.30 1.80 -1.95
C GLU A 39 -5.49 0.84 -2.01
N LYS A 40 -5.64 0.08 -3.10
CA LYS A 40 -6.68 -0.94 -3.26
C LYS A 40 -6.66 -1.95 -2.11
N ASN A 41 -5.48 -2.43 -1.72
CA ASN A 41 -5.32 -3.39 -0.65
C ASN A 41 -5.71 -2.82 0.73
N ILE A 42 -5.32 -1.59 1.02
CA ILE A 42 -5.66 -0.92 2.28
C ILE A 42 -7.18 -0.70 2.36
N ILE A 43 -7.80 -0.16 1.31
CA ILE A 43 -9.25 0.09 1.27
C ILE A 43 -10.03 -1.20 1.47
N ARG A 44 -9.64 -2.28 0.78
CA ARG A 44 -10.26 -3.59 0.92
C ARG A 44 -10.16 -4.14 2.34
N LYS A 45 -8.98 -4.07 2.96
CA LYS A 45 -8.77 -4.54 4.34
C LYS A 45 -9.65 -3.77 5.33
N VAL A 46 -9.66 -2.44 5.25
CA VAL A 46 -10.46 -1.61 6.16
C VAL A 46 -11.96 -1.80 5.93
N LEU A 47 -12.40 -1.95 4.67
CA LEU A 47 -13.79 -2.30 4.35
C LEU A 47 -14.20 -3.64 4.98
N ALA A 48 -13.34 -4.66 4.88
CA ALA A 48 -13.60 -5.97 5.48
C ALA A 48 -13.67 -5.88 7.02
N CYS A 49 -12.71 -5.19 7.65
CA CYS A 49 -12.73 -4.95 9.11
C CYS A 49 -13.97 -4.17 9.58
N ASN A 50 -14.53 -3.32 8.73
CA ASN A 50 -15.72 -2.53 9.02
C ASN A 50 -17.02 -3.18 8.50
N HIS A 51 -17.00 -4.45 8.09
CA HIS A 51 -18.15 -5.19 7.57
C HIS A 51 -18.88 -4.46 6.43
N GLY A 52 -18.13 -3.82 5.54
CA GLY A 52 -18.69 -3.04 4.44
C GLY A 52 -19.26 -1.68 4.82
N ASN A 53 -19.10 -1.23 6.08
CA ASN A 53 -19.53 0.11 6.47
C ASN A 53 -18.63 1.19 5.84
N ARG A 54 -19.09 1.74 4.71
CA ARG A 54 -18.39 2.75 3.93
C ARG A 54 -18.17 4.05 4.71
N MET A 55 -19.11 4.44 5.58
CA MET A 55 -18.97 5.69 6.35
C MET A 55 -17.92 5.57 7.44
N LYS A 56 -17.88 4.43 8.14
CA LYS A 56 -16.83 4.12 9.12
C LYS A 56 -15.47 3.98 8.42
N THR A 57 -15.41 3.29 7.28
CA THR A 57 -14.18 3.14 6.50
C THR A 57 -13.61 4.46 6.01
N ALA A 58 -14.45 5.38 5.52
CA ALA A 58 -13.99 6.71 5.10
C ALA A 58 -13.38 7.50 6.28
N ARG A 59 -13.98 7.38 7.48
CA ARG A 59 -13.46 7.98 8.71
C ARG A 59 -12.13 7.37 9.12
N ASP A 60 -12.03 6.04 9.13
CA ASP A 60 -10.82 5.32 9.53
C ASP A 60 -9.65 5.58 8.56
N LEU A 61 -9.93 5.74 7.27
CA LEU A 61 -8.96 6.10 6.24
C LEU A 61 -8.67 7.62 6.18
N ALA A 62 -9.36 8.43 6.99
CA ALA A 62 -9.27 9.90 7.00
C ALA A 62 -9.46 10.54 5.60
N ILE A 63 -10.33 9.97 4.77
CA ILE A 63 -10.67 10.49 3.44
C ILE A 63 -12.14 10.89 3.36
N SER A 64 -12.47 11.76 2.40
CA SER A 64 -13.87 12.12 2.18
C SER A 64 -14.68 10.90 1.72
N ARG A 65 -15.97 10.85 2.08
CA ARG A 65 -16.90 9.81 1.61
C ARG A 65 -16.92 9.72 0.08
N ARG A 66 -16.84 10.86 -0.61
CA ARG A 66 -16.78 10.94 -2.08
C ARG A 66 -15.48 10.31 -2.63
N ALA A 67 -14.34 10.64 -2.03
CA ALA A 67 -13.06 10.05 -2.43
C ALA A 67 -13.06 8.52 -2.24
N LEU A 68 -13.61 8.03 -1.13
CA LEU A 68 -13.78 6.58 -0.92
C LEU A 68 -14.70 5.97 -1.98
N GLN A 69 -15.84 6.61 -2.28
CA GLN A 69 -16.79 6.12 -3.28
C GLN A 69 -16.11 5.99 -4.66
N TYR A 70 -15.40 7.01 -5.11
CA TYR A 70 -14.66 6.96 -6.38
C TYR A 70 -13.62 5.85 -6.40
N LYS A 71 -12.88 5.64 -5.31
CA LYS A 71 -11.89 4.56 -5.23
C LYS A 71 -12.53 3.17 -5.22
N ILE A 72 -13.69 3.02 -4.59
CA ILE A 72 -14.46 1.76 -4.62
C ILE A 72 -14.94 1.47 -6.04
N GLU A 73 -15.42 2.49 -6.76
CA GLU A 73 -15.86 2.37 -8.15
C GLU A 73 -14.69 2.11 -9.10
N GLU A 74 -13.59 2.86 -8.99
CA GLU A 74 -12.39 2.70 -9.82
C GLU A 74 -11.78 1.31 -9.69
N TYR A 75 -11.79 0.75 -8.48
CA TYR A 75 -11.21 -0.57 -8.20
C TYR A 75 -12.24 -1.70 -8.21
N SER A 76 -13.50 -1.43 -8.59
CA SER A 76 -14.63 -2.37 -8.56
C SER A 76 -14.75 -3.14 -7.25
N LEU A 77 -14.50 -2.48 -6.11
CA LEU A 77 -14.55 -3.07 -4.77
C LEU A 77 -15.99 -3.19 -4.23
N ALA A 78 -17.01 -2.89 -5.06
CA ALA A 78 -18.40 -2.73 -4.66
C ALA A 78 -19.17 -4.04 -4.38
N GLY A 79 -18.56 -5.22 -4.54
CA GLY A 79 -19.28 -6.51 -4.51
C GLY A 79 -18.66 -7.64 -3.68
N ALA A 80 -17.63 -7.41 -2.85
CA ALA A 80 -16.94 -8.51 -2.16
C ALA A 80 -17.62 -9.02 -0.85
N ASN A 81 -18.93 -8.77 -0.67
CA ASN A 81 -19.71 -9.26 0.48
C ASN A 81 -20.92 -10.12 0.03
N GLU A 82 -20.77 -10.88 -1.06
CA GLU A 82 -21.74 -11.90 -1.48
C GLU A 82 -21.01 -13.20 -1.82
N GLU A 83 -20.32 -13.82 -0.86
CA GLU A 83 -19.85 -15.21 -0.97
C GLU A 83 -19.34 -15.71 0.39
N SER A 84 -20.27 -16.16 1.23
CA SER A 84 -20.08 -17.21 2.26
C SER A 84 -21.44 -17.71 2.72
#